data_AF-A0A2V5HNF2-F1
#
_entry.id   AF-A0A2V5HNF2-F1
#
_cell.length_a   1.000
_cell.length_b   1.000
_cell.length_c   1.000
_cell.angle_alpha   90.00
_cell.angle_beta   90.00
_cell.angle_gamma   90.00
#
_symmetry.space_group_name_H-M   'P 1'
#
loop_
_entity.id
_entity.type
_entity.pdbx_description
1 polymer ?
#
loop_
_entity_poly.entity_id
_entity_poly.type
_entity_poly.pdbx_seq_one_letter_code
_entity_poly.pdbx_strand_id
1 'polypeptide(L)'
;MSYLSTRTLNPPPGRISWDHRTLHPPHWVLTIMPATTRKLIDRCYILAFNSLRAQQYVELHFAARYKALCPGAITSPSTSTDPPTNSTTNPTTPAEPNPEPTPTQTPATSTATPTSTSTSTGTPPPPPPTSQKPNPAPQITHAQSIDRIFAWRTDYIPGNPTLAPSAKIPRSAVRFHVDRAAFAAYAARYTALLDTYLTTHYRRYREAVGAVERSLVLLRSGASRSGGGEAEAEAEAAQGEAGKDKDKAREMQELDCRQLEWWWGAVFLREMMRWESRIPLLRMPGFEVVVGEVYEAVRRAVEEGGGGEEGVVWEGYDLDCGR
;
A
#
# COMPACT_ATOMS: atom_id res chain seq x y z
N MET A 1 -12.03 -4.47 -25.75
CA MET A 1 -11.42 -4.55 -24.40
C MET A 1 -10.49 -3.37 -24.19
N SER A 2 -11.03 -2.24 -23.77
CA SER A 2 -10.29 -0.99 -23.57
C SER A 2 -10.61 -0.44 -22.18
N TYR A 3 -9.80 0.55 -21.73
CA TYR A 3 -9.83 1.28 -20.45
C TYR A 3 -8.78 0.86 -19.39
N LEU A 4 -7.52 1.16 -19.72
CA LEU A 4 -6.55 1.78 -18.81
C LEU A 4 -6.29 1.05 -17.48
N SER A 5 -5.38 0.09 -17.57
CA SER A 5 -4.73 -0.70 -16.51
C SER A 5 -4.10 0.09 -15.36
N THR A 6 -4.10 1.41 -15.34
CA THR A 6 -3.89 2.18 -14.10
C THR A 6 -5.11 2.19 -13.16
N ARG A 7 -6.24 1.61 -13.58
CA ARG A 7 -7.29 1.11 -12.68
C ARG A 7 -6.99 -0.27 -12.08
N THR A 8 -5.89 -0.96 -12.44
CA THR A 8 -5.66 -2.36 -11.99
C THR A 8 -5.64 -2.50 -10.49
N LEU A 9 -5.24 -1.47 -9.75
CA LEU A 9 -5.26 -1.47 -8.30
C LEU A 9 -6.10 -0.28 -7.84
N ASN A 10 -7.35 -0.55 -7.44
CA ASN A 10 -8.21 0.39 -6.72
C ASN A 10 -8.34 -0.10 -5.26
N PRO A 11 -7.87 0.68 -4.26
CA PRO A 11 -7.23 1.99 -4.36
C PRO A 11 -5.81 1.91 -4.98
N PRO A 12 -5.26 3.04 -5.46
CA PRO A 12 -3.91 3.10 -6.03
C PRO A 12 -2.85 2.44 -5.14
N PRO A 13 -1.72 1.99 -5.71
CA PRO A 13 -0.56 1.53 -4.95
C PRO A 13 -0.24 2.43 -3.75
N GLY A 14 0.00 1.82 -2.59
CA GLY A 14 0.35 2.55 -1.36
C GLY A 14 -0.81 3.30 -0.68
N ARG A 15 -2.04 3.23 -1.18
CA ARG A 15 -3.22 3.86 -0.55
C ARG A 15 -4.08 2.92 0.30
N ILE A 16 -3.65 1.66 0.48
CA ILE A 16 -4.29 0.77 1.45
C ILE A 16 -3.84 1.18 2.85
N SER A 17 -4.78 1.69 3.65
CA SER A 17 -4.55 1.98 5.06
C SER A 17 -4.62 0.69 5.87
N TRP A 18 -3.51 0.33 6.54
CA TRP A 18 -3.57 -0.65 7.62
C TRP A 18 -4.13 0.05 8.86
N ASP A 19 -5.38 -0.24 9.21
CA ASP A 19 -5.98 0.29 10.43
C ASP A 19 -5.76 -0.70 11.58
N HIS A 20 -4.69 -0.44 12.34
CA HIS A 20 -4.33 -1.21 13.53
C HIS A 20 -5.49 -1.34 14.52
N ARG A 21 -6.35 -0.32 14.66
CA ARG A 21 -7.43 -0.33 15.65
C ARG A 21 -8.53 -1.30 15.26
N THR A 22 -8.86 -1.37 13.98
CA THR A 22 -9.89 -2.29 13.47
C THR A 22 -9.42 -3.74 13.41
N LEU A 23 -8.13 -3.94 13.16
CA LEU A 23 -7.52 -5.26 12.99
C LEU A 23 -7.02 -5.88 14.29
N HIS A 24 -7.04 -5.16 15.41
CA HIS A 24 -6.80 -5.77 16.70
C HIS A 24 -8.08 -6.46 17.21
N PRO A 25 -7.96 -7.67 17.77
CA PRO A 25 -9.08 -8.29 18.46
C PRO A 25 -9.51 -7.41 19.64
N PRO A 26 -10.82 -7.35 19.96
CA PRO A 26 -11.28 -6.64 21.14
C PRO A 26 -10.55 -7.13 22.40
N HIS A 27 -10.20 -6.23 23.31
CA HIS A 27 -9.36 -6.56 24.46
C HIS A 27 -9.94 -7.70 25.32
N TRP A 28 -11.26 -7.71 25.51
CA TRP A 28 -11.94 -8.76 26.27
C TRP A 28 -11.85 -10.13 25.56
N VAL A 29 -11.79 -10.18 24.23
CA VAL A 29 -11.55 -11.41 23.47
C VAL A 29 -10.15 -11.96 23.76
N LEU A 30 -9.17 -11.09 24.03
CA LEU A 30 -7.83 -11.54 24.40
C LEU A 30 -7.80 -12.19 25.78
N THR A 31 -8.59 -11.72 26.74
CA THR A 31 -8.54 -12.20 28.13
C THR A 31 -9.05 -13.63 28.29
N ILE A 32 -10.01 -14.05 27.47
CA ILE A 32 -10.65 -15.38 27.57
C ILE A 32 -9.91 -16.48 26.78
N MET A 33 -9.03 -16.09 25.85
CA MET A 33 -8.31 -17.05 25.02
C MET A 33 -7.14 -17.71 25.77
N PRO A 34 -6.87 -19.00 25.50
CA PRO A 34 -5.62 -19.62 25.95
C PRO A 34 -4.40 -18.84 25.45
N ALA A 35 -3.37 -18.79 26.30
CA ALA A 35 -2.13 -18.05 26.02
C ALA A 35 -1.46 -18.52 24.71
N THR A 36 -1.62 -19.79 24.34
CA THR A 36 -1.13 -20.36 23.08
C THR A 36 -1.84 -19.74 21.87
N THR A 37 -3.17 -19.68 21.88
CA THR A 37 -3.97 -19.07 20.80
C THR A 37 -3.70 -17.57 20.68
N ARG A 38 -3.57 -16.87 21.81
CA ARG A 38 -3.21 -15.44 21.83
C ARG A 38 -1.89 -15.17 21.10
N LYS A 39 -0.84 -15.93 21.44
CA LYS A 39 0.46 -15.84 20.76
C LYS A 39 0.40 -16.13 19.26
N LEU A 40 -0.47 -17.07 18.84
CA LEU A 40 -0.67 -17.36 17.42
C LEU A 40 -1.33 -16.20 16.69
N ILE A 41 -2.34 -15.56 17.28
CA ILE A 41 -3.00 -14.38 16.72
C ILE A 41 -2.03 -13.21 16.63
N ASP A 42 -1.29 -12.91 17.70
CA ASP A 42 -0.28 -11.84 17.71
C ASP A 42 0.78 -12.05 16.63
N ARG A 43 1.28 -13.29 16.50
CA ARG A 43 2.25 -13.66 15.46
C ARG A 43 1.64 -13.52 14.06
N CYS A 44 0.40 -13.96 13.87
CA CYS A 44 -0.30 -13.83 12.59
C CYS A 44 -0.49 -12.37 12.21
N TYR A 45 -0.86 -11.52 13.16
CA TYR A 45 -1.01 -10.08 12.97
C TYR A 45 0.29 -9.42 12.51
N ILE A 46 1.43 -9.70 13.18
CA ILE A 46 2.74 -9.17 12.80
C ILE A 46 3.13 -9.63 11.39
N LEU A 47 2.93 -10.91 11.07
CA LEU A 47 3.26 -11.45 9.76
C LEU A 47 2.35 -10.88 8.66
N ALA A 48 1.07 -10.67 8.94
CA ALA A 48 0.14 -9.99 8.04
C ALA A 48 0.58 -8.55 7.75
N PHE A 49 0.96 -7.79 8.77
CA PHE A 49 1.49 -6.44 8.61
C PHE A 49 2.76 -6.42 7.75
N ASN A 50 3.72 -7.30 8.04
CA ASN A 50 4.95 -7.43 7.26
C ASN A 50 4.68 -7.83 5.81
N SER A 51 3.73 -8.74 5.59
CA SER A 51 3.27 -9.13 4.25
C SER A 51 2.67 -7.94 3.50
N LEU A 52 1.80 -7.14 4.14
CA LEU A 52 1.23 -5.96 3.50
C LEU A 52 2.31 -4.93 3.14
N ARG A 53 3.28 -4.66 4.03
CA ARG A 53 4.38 -3.73 3.75
C ARG A 53 5.23 -4.20 2.56
N ALA A 54 5.53 -5.50 2.50
CA ALA A 54 6.23 -6.08 1.36
C ALA A 54 5.39 -5.99 0.06
N GLN A 55 4.08 -6.25 0.13
CA GLN A 55 3.18 -6.08 -1.00
C GLN A 55 3.15 -4.63 -1.49
N GLN A 56 3.04 -3.64 -0.60
CA GLN A 56 3.09 -2.22 -0.96
C GLN A 56 4.38 -1.87 -1.70
N TYR A 57 5.52 -2.42 -1.27
CA TYR A 57 6.78 -2.25 -1.97
C TYR A 57 6.75 -2.84 -3.39
N VAL A 58 6.21 -4.05 -3.56
CA VAL A 58 6.01 -4.66 -4.89
C VAL A 58 5.07 -3.81 -5.75
N GLU A 59 3.97 -3.30 -5.20
CA GLU A 59 3.02 -2.43 -5.90
C GLU A 59 3.65 -1.11 -6.38
N LEU A 60 4.54 -0.52 -5.58
CA LEU A 60 5.30 0.69 -5.97
C LEU A 60 6.21 0.40 -7.15
N HIS A 61 6.92 -0.73 -7.14
CA HIS A 61 7.72 -1.15 -8.29
C HIS A 61 6.81 -1.41 -9.49
N PHE A 62 5.71 -2.13 -9.32
CA PHE A 62 4.75 -2.37 -10.40
C PHE A 62 4.28 -1.06 -11.07
N ALA A 63 4.03 -0.01 -10.29
CA ALA A 63 3.68 1.32 -10.82
C ALA A 63 4.82 2.00 -11.61
N ALA A 64 6.08 1.74 -11.24
CA ALA A 64 7.26 2.29 -11.91
C ALA A 64 7.52 1.69 -13.31
N ARG A 65 6.78 0.65 -13.72
CA ARG A 65 6.95 -0.03 -15.03
C ARG A 65 6.92 0.92 -16.23
N TYR A 66 6.12 2.00 -16.17
CA TYR A 66 6.03 2.98 -17.26
C TYR A 66 7.29 3.82 -17.42
N LYS A 67 7.97 4.10 -16.30
CA LYS A 67 9.26 4.82 -16.30
C LYS A 67 10.39 3.93 -16.80
N ALA A 68 10.29 2.63 -16.54
CA ALA A 68 11.27 1.62 -16.96
C ALA A 68 11.29 1.35 -18.47
N LEU A 69 10.40 1.96 -19.25
CA LEU A 69 10.45 1.91 -20.71
C LEU A 69 11.65 2.66 -21.32
N CYS A 70 12.32 3.55 -20.57
CA CYS A 70 13.45 4.32 -21.09
C CYS A 70 14.79 3.81 -20.54
N PRO A 71 15.81 3.56 -21.40
CA PRO A 71 17.16 3.29 -20.97
C PRO A 71 17.71 4.53 -20.28
N GLY A 72 18.30 4.38 -19.09
CA GLY A 72 18.81 5.48 -18.27
C GLY A 72 17.86 6.01 -17.18
N ALA A 73 16.58 5.63 -17.18
CA ALA A 73 15.69 5.95 -16.05
C ALA A 73 16.00 5.12 -14.79
N ILE A 74 16.81 4.07 -14.94
CA ILE A 74 17.17 3.11 -13.88
C ILE A 74 18.62 3.35 -13.47
N THR A 75 19.01 4.61 -13.24
CA THR A 75 19.99 4.88 -12.20
C THR A 75 19.30 4.46 -10.91
N SER A 76 19.78 3.39 -10.29
CA SER A 76 19.22 2.73 -9.11
C SER A 76 18.47 3.74 -8.23
N PRO A 77 17.19 3.49 -7.86
CA PRO A 77 16.58 4.30 -6.81
C PRO A 77 17.56 4.24 -5.66
N SER A 78 18.15 5.38 -5.29
CA SER A 78 19.15 5.45 -4.24
C SER A 78 18.56 4.80 -3.01
N THR A 79 18.91 3.54 -2.78
CA THR A 79 18.46 2.70 -1.67
C THR A 79 19.22 3.20 -0.45
N SER A 80 18.80 4.37 0.04
CA SER A 80 18.93 4.76 1.45
C SER A 80 17.60 4.42 2.12
N THR A 81 17.21 3.15 2.01
CA THR A 81 16.12 2.58 2.79
C THR A 81 16.51 1.14 3.02
N ASP A 82 17.43 0.97 3.97
CA ASP A 82 17.69 -0.33 4.54
C ASP A 82 16.34 -0.92 5.00
N PRO A 83 15.99 -2.15 4.61
CA PRO A 83 14.90 -2.84 5.26
C PRO A 83 15.28 -2.99 6.74
N PRO A 84 14.38 -2.68 7.70
CA PRO A 84 14.70 -2.87 9.11
C PRO A 84 14.86 -4.37 9.37
N THR A 85 16.11 -4.83 9.40
CA THR A 85 16.50 -6.11 9.99
C THR A 85 16.32 -6.00 11.49
N ASN A 86 15.11 -6.23 11.97
CA ASN A 86 14.85 -6.40 13.39
C ASN A 86 15.24 -7.82 13.80
N SER A 87 16.43 -7.94 14.40
CA SER A 87 16.85 -9.07 15.24
C SER A 87 17.87 -8.57 16.25
N THR A 88 17.48 -8.41 17.52
CA THR A 88 18.10 -9.06 18.68
C THR A 88 17.46 -8.54 19.97
N THR A 89 16.77 -9.46 20.63
CA THR A 89 16.27 -9.42 22.00
C THR A 89 17.42 -9.31 23.01
N ASN A 90 17.23 -8.54 24.09
CA ASN A 90 17.57 -9.03 25.42
C ASN A 90 16.75 -8.33 26.54
N PRO A 91 16.57 -8.99 27.69
CA PRO A 91 15.56 -8.65 28.70
C PRO A 91 16.14 -7.79 29.83
N THR A 92 15.32 -6.94 30.45
CA THR A 92 15.59 -6.41 31.79
C THR A 92 14.26 -6.20 32.52
N THR A 93 14.14 -6.87 33.66
CA THR A 93 13.01 -6.88 34.62
C THR A 93 13.11 -5.67 35.59
N PRO A 94 12.22 -5.46 36.57
CA PRO A 94 11.36 -4.28 36.66
C PRO A 94 11.74 -3.33 37.82
N ALA A 95 11.32 -2.07 37.73
CA ALA A 95 11.21 -1.20 38.89
C ALA A 95 9.93 -0.36 38.81
N GLU A 96 9.37 -0.18 40.00
CA GLU A 96 8.06 0.31 40.43
C GLU A 96 7.77 1.83 40.17
N PRO A 97 6.61 2.38 40.58
CA PRO A 97 5.87 3.35 39.79
C PRO A 97 5.81 4.78 40.37
N ASN A 98 5.15 5.64 39.58
CA ASN A 98 4.37 6.83 39.98
C ASN A 98 5.15 8.18 40.07
N PRO A 99 4.48 9.37 40.02
CA PRO A 99 3.19 9.73 39.42
C PRO A 99 3.28 10.90 38.39
N GLU A 100 2.19 11.08 37.65
CA GLU A 100 1.79 12.31 36.94
C GLU A 100 1.62 13.48 37.93
N PRO A 101 1.79 14.76 37.51
CA PRO A 101 0.57 15.51 37.15
C PRO A 101 0.72 16.63 36.09
N THR A 102 -0.33 16.75 35.27
CA THR A 102 -1.04 18.00 34.92
C THR A 102 -0.51 18.89 33.76
N PRO A 103 -1.44 19.38 32.89
CA PRO A 103 -1.13 20.07 31.63
C PRO A 103 -1.19 21.59 31.77
N THR A 104 -0.51 22.36 30.90
CA THR A 104 -0.77 23.81 30.77
C THR A 104 -0.23 24.41 29.45
N GLN A 105 -1.15 25.08 28.74
CA GLN A 105 -1.01 26.27 27.86
C GLN A 105 -0.51 26.20 26.40
N THR A 106 -1.47 26.41 25.50
CA THR A 106 -1.42 27.28 24.30
C THR A 106 -1.01 28.72 24.67
N PRO A 107 -0.33 29.50 23.80
CA PRO A 107 -1.07 30.52 23.03
C PRO A 107 -0.50 30.94 21.64
N ALA A 108 -1.41 31.57 20.86
CA ALA A 108 -1.25 32.66 19.86
C ALA A 108 -0.25 32.50 18.69
N THR A 109 -0.69 32.43 17.42
CA THR A 109 -1.24 33.51 16.55
C THR A 109 -0.47 34.82 16.60
N SER A 110 0.36 35.07 15.57
CA SER A 110 0.81 36.42 15.19
C SER A 110 0.85 36.56 13.67
N THR A 111 -0.16 37.26 13.18
CA THR A 111 -0.24 37.92 11.88
C THR A 111 0.72 39.10 11.85
N ALA A 112 1.56 39.23 10.81
CA ALA A 112 2.23 40.48 10.51
C ALA A 112 2.55 40.62 9.01
N THR A 113 1.95 41.63 8.40
CA THR A 113 2.20 42.26 7.10
C THR A 113 1.59 43.68 7.25
N PRO A 114 1.99 44.76 6.54
CA PRO A 114 3.15 45.04 5.69
C PRO A 114 3.94 46.29 6.18
N THR A 115 5.13 46.55 5.61
CA THR A 115 5.64 47.93 5.51
C THR A 115 6.26 48.16 4.14
N SER A 116 5.66 49.09 3.41
CA SER A 116 6.13 49.65 2.16
C SER A 116 7.25 50.66 2.43
N THR A 117 8.40 50.51 1.77
CA THR A 117 9.43 51.55 1.69
C THR A 117 9.68 51.86 0.23
N SER A 118 9.20 53.03 -0.19
CA SER A 118 9.48 53.67 -1.46
C SER A 118 10.82 54.40 -1.38
N THR A 119 11.82 53.95 -2.14
CA THR A 119 13.04 54.71 -2.40
C THR A 119 13.22 54.87 -3.90
N SER A 120 12.99 56.10 -4.36
CA SER A 120 13.26 56.58 -5.71
C SER A 120 14.71 57.05 -5.81
N THR A 121 15.53 56.41 -6.65
CA THR A 121 16.78 57.03 -7.09
C THR A 121 17.26 56.44 -8.42
N GLY A 122 17.39 57.31 -9.42
CA GLY A 122 18.40 57.28 -10.48
C GLY A 122 18.32 56.16 -11.49
N THR A 123 17.83 56.48 -12.69
CA THR A 123 17.94 55.63 -13.90
C THR A 123 19.35 55.79 -14.52
N PRO A 124 20.22 54.76 -14.50
CA PRO A 124 21.39 54.72 -15.36
C PRO A 124 21.00 54.31 -16.79
N PRO A 125 21.77 54.70 -17.82
CA PRO A 125 21.50 54.39 -19.22
C PRO A 125 21.51 52.86 -19.49
N PRO A 126 20.68 52.38 -20.44
CA PRO A 126 20.56 50.96 -20.74
C PRO A 126 21.90 50.40 -21.27
N PRO A 127 22.41 49.29 -20.71
CA PRO A 127 23.54 48.60 -21.31
C PRO A 127 23.15 48.05 -22.69
N PRO A 128 24.11 47.95 -23.63
CA PRO A 128 23.86 47.39 -24.96
C PRO A 128 23.31 45.96 -24.85
N PRO A 129 22.46 45.51 -25.79
CA PRO A 129 21.89 44.17 -25.77
C PRO A 129 23.03 43.15 -25.84
N THR A 130 23.38 42.61 -24.68
CA THR A 130 24.25 41.44 -24.61
C THR A 130 23.47 40.31 -25.24
N SER A 131 24.01 39.73 -26.30
CA SER A 131 23.51 38.51 -26.93
C SER A 131 23.46 37.40 -25.89
N GLN A 132 22.37 37.33 -25.13
CA GLN A 132 22.09 36.24 -24.22
C GLN A 132 21.88 35.01 -25.09
N LYS A 133 22.92 34.18 -25.14
CA LYS A 133 22.87 32.84 -25.71
C LYS A 133 21.60 32.17 -25.16
N PRO A 134 20.62 31.79 -26.01
CA PRO A 134 19.34 31.28 -25.55
C PRO A 134 19.63 30.11 -24.59
N ASN A 135 19.20 30.29 -23.35
CA ASN A 135 19.36 29.28 -22.32
C ASN A 135 18.63 28.03 -22.82
N PRO A 136 19.31 26.88 -23.01
CA PRO A 136 18.65 25.70 -23.54
C PRO A 136 17.49 25.35 -22.62
N ALA A 137 16.27 25.33 -23.16
CA ALA A 137 15.09 24.98 -22.40
C ALA A 137 15.34 23.65 -21.68
N PRO A 138 14.99 23.53 -20.38
CA PRO A 138 15.24 22.32 -19.62
C PRO A 138 14.59 21.13 -20.35
N GLN A 139 15.43 20.17 -20.75
CA GLN A 139 14.96 19.00 -21.48
C GLN A 139 14.16 18.11 -20.53
N ILE A 140 12.86 18.00 -20.78
CA ILE A 140 11.98 17.11 -20.00
C ILE A 140 12.35 15.66 -20.33
N THR A 141 12.55 14.85 -19.28
CA THR A 141 12.88 13.43 -19.42
C THR A 141 11.63 12.57 -19.63
N HIS A 142 11.81 11.31 -20.07
CA HIS A 142 10.72 10.33 -20.18
C HIS A 142 9.98 10.14 -18.85
N ALA A 143 10.73 9.97 -17.75
CA ALA A 143 10.14 9.79 -16.43
C ALA A 143 9.28 11.00 -16.00
N GLN A 144 9.76 12.23 -16.24
CA GLN A 144 9.01 13.45 -15.97
C GLN A 144 7.74 13.56 -16.84
N SER A 145 7.82 13.13 -18.09
CA SER A 145 6.67 13.10 -19.00
C SER A 145 5.59 12.11 -18.52
N ILE A 146 6.01 10.92 -18.09
CA ILE A 146 5.15 9.91 -17.48
C ILE A 146 4.47 10.47 -16.21
N ASP A 147 5.25 11.06 -15.30
CA ASP A 147 4.72 11.65 -14.07
C ASP A 147 3.70 12.75 -14.37
N ARG A 148 3.98 13.63 -15.33
CA ARG A 148 3.09 14.72 -15.74
C ARG A 148 1.76 14.21 -16.29
N ILE A 149 1.77 13.16 -17.12
CA ILE A 149 0.53 12.56 -17.68
C ILE A 149 -0.32 11.93 -16.57
N PHE A 150 0.31 11.19 -15.66
CA PHE A 150 -0.44 10.54 -14.58
C PHE A 150 -0.92 11.53 -13.51
N ALA A 151 -0.18 12.61 -13.26
CA ALA A 151 -0.62 13.73 -12.42
C ALA A 151 -1.83 14.45 -13.04
N TRP A 152 -1.76 14.83 -14.32
CA TRP A 152 -2.87 15.48 -15.04
C TRP A 152 -4.18 14.71 -14.92
N ARG A 153 -4.10 13.38 -15.00
CA ARG A 153 -5.28 12.51 -14.86
C ARG A 153 -5.87 12.50 -13.45
N THR A 154 -5.04 12.66 -12.42
CA THR A 154 -5.50 12.74 -11.03
C THR A 154 -6.27 14.03 -10.78
N ASP A 155 -5.85 15.11 -11.44
CA ASP A 155 -6.49 16.42 -11.35
C ASP A 155 -7.74 16.53 -12.24
N TYR A 156 -7.81 15.73 -13.30
CA TYR A 156 -8.95 15.70 -14.21
C TYR A 156 -10.15 14.94 -13.60
N ILE A 157 -11.08 15.67 -12.99
CA ILE A 157 -12.36 15.14 -12.48
C ILE A 157 -13.48 15.46 -13.49
N PRO A 158 -13.85 14.51 -14.37
CA PRO A 158 -14.95 14.75 -15.31
C PRO A 158 -16.26 14.93 -14.53
N GLY A 159 -16.97 16.02 -14.80
CA GLY A 159 -18.29 16.28 -14.22
C GLY A 159 -18.30 16.98 -12.87
N ASN A 160 -17.16 17.48 -12.37
CA ASN A 160 -17.17 18.43 -11.26
C ASN A 160 -17.41 19.85 -11.81
N PRO A 161 -18.61 20.45 -11.64
CA PRO A 161 -18.94 21.74 -12.25
C PRO A 161 -18.15 22.92 -11.67
N THR A 162 -17.48 22.74 -10.52
CA THR A 162 -16.76 23.83 -9.84
C THR A 162 -15.29 23.94 -10.25
N LEU A 163 -14.76 22.97 -11.00
CA LEU A 163 -13.40 23.00 -11.52
C LEU A 163 -13.42 22.99 -13.04
N ALA A 164 -12.79 24.00 -13.65
CA ALA A 164 -12.50 23.95 -15.07
C ALA A 164 -11.66 22.68 -15.35
N PRO A 165 -11.95 21.91 -16.41
CA PRO A 165 -11.15 20.75 -16.77
C PRO A 165 -9.67 21.13 -16.87
N SER A 166 -8.77 20.33 -16.28
CA SER A 166 -7.33 20.55 -16.43
C SER A 166 -6.98 20.64 -17.92
N ALA A 167 -6.37 21.77 -18.32
CA ALA A 167 -5.97 21.99 -19.71
C ALA A 167 -5.09 20.82 -20.19
N LYS A 168 -5.28 20.40 -21.44
CA LYS A 168 -4.46 19.33 -22.02
C LYS A 168 -2.98 19.75 -22.03
N ILE A 169 -2.10 18.76 -21.99
CA ILE A 169 -0.66 18.99 -21.99
C ILE A 169 -0.21 19.28 -23.42
N PRO A 170 0.54 20.36 -23.69
CA PRO A 170 1.10 20.62 -25.02
C PRO A 170 2.05 19.49 -25.44
N ARG A 171 2.01 19.09 -26.71
CA ARG A 171 2.87 18.01 -27.25
C ARG A 171 4.36 18.27 -27.03
N SER A 172 4.80 19.52 -27.16
CA SER A 172 6.19 19.93 -26.93
C SER A 172 6.65 19.76 -25.48
N ALA A 173 5.72 19.59 -24.54
CA ALA A 173 5.98 19.49 -23.11
C ALA A 173 6.14 18.04 -22.62
N VAL A 174 6.11 17.06 -23.54
CA VAL A 174 6.30 15.64 -23.25
C VAL A 174 7.31 15.03 -24.22
N ARG A 175 8.11 14.09 -23.72
CA ARG A 175 9.05 13.28 -24.51
C ARG A 175 8.97 11.84 -24.07
N PHE A 176 8.83 10.93 -25.03
CA PHE A 176 8.77 9.50 -24.76
C PHE A 176 9.91 8.80 -25.49
N HIS A 177 10.60 7.94 -24.76
CA HIS A 177 11.52 6.99 -25.34
C HIS A 177 11.14 5.61 -24.80
N VAL A 178 10.82 4.72 -25.73
CA VAL A 178 10.42 3.36 -25.42
C VAL A 178 11.57 2.45 -25.85
N ASP A 179 11.96 1.52 -25.01
CA ASP A 179 12.99 0.53 -25.26
C ASP A 179 12.53 -0.81 -24.68
N ARG A 180 12.35 -1.77 -25.58
CA ARG A 180 11.94 -3.13 -25.25
C ARG A 180 12.98 -3.86 -24.40
N ALA A 181 14.27 -3.64 -24.65
CA ALA A 181 15.34 -4.29 -23.89
C ALA A 181 15.41 -3.75 -22.46
N ALA A 182 15.30 -2.43 -22.27
CA ALA A 182 15.21 -1.81 -20.95
C ALA A 182 14.01 -2.34 -20.16
N PHE A 183 12.84 -2.44 -20.79
CA PHE A 183 11.64 -2.99 -20.16
C PHE A 183 11.82 -4.48 -19.80
N ALA A 184 12.37 -5.31 -20.70
CA ALA A 184 12.59 -6.72 -20.43
C ALA A 184 13.54 -6.93 -19.23
N ALA A 185 14.62 -6.16 -19.14
CA ALA A 185 15.53 -6.19 -18.00
C ALA A 185 14.83 -5.79 -16.70
N TYR A 186 13.95 -4.78 -16.75
CA TYR A 186 13.14 -4.36 -15.61
C TYR A 186 12.14 -5.46 -15.19
N ALA A 187 11.41 -6.03 -16.15
CA ALA A 187 10.42 -7.07 -15.91
C ALA A 187 11.04 -8.31 -15.26
N ALA A 188 12.26 -8.70 -15.64
CA ALA A 188 13.00 -9.79 -15.01
C ALA A 188 13.29 -9.50 -13.53
N ARG A 189 13.82 -8.31 -13.20
CA ARG A 189 14.08 -7.90 -11.81
C ARG A 189 12.80 -7.83 -10.98
N TYR A 190 11.74 -7.26 -11.55
CA TYR A 190 10.43 -7.19 -10.91
C TYR A 190 9.86 -8.59 -10.62
N THR A 191 9.98 -9.52 -11.57
CA THR A 191 9.50 -10.90 -11.40
C THR A 191 10.23 -11.60 -10.25
N ALA A 192 11.54 -11.42 -10.13
CA ALA A 192 12.32 -11.93 -9.00
C ALA A 192 11.88 -11.30 -7.65
N LEU A 193 11.56 -10.00 -7.64
CA LEU A 193 11.04 -9.31 -6.46
C LEU A 193 9.67 -9.88 -6.05
N LEU A 194 8.76 -10.06 -7.02
CA LEU A 194 7.44 -10.65 -6.79
C LEU A 194 7.56 -12.09 -6.26
N ASP A 195 8.45 -12.90 -6.82
CA ASP A 195 8.70 -14.26 -6.35
C ASP A 195 9.21 -14.29 -4.90
N THR A 196 10.14 -13.40 -4.54
CA THR A 196 10.62 -13.24 -3.17
C THR A 196 9.48 -12.92 -2.21
N TYR A 197 8.59 -12.00 -2.59
CA TYR A 197 7.40 -11.66 -1.82
C TYR A 197 6.48 -12.87 -1.61
N LEU A 198 6.15 -13.59 -2.68
CA LEU A 198 5.24 -14.74 -2.65
C LEU A 198 5.79 -15.91 -1.83
N THR A 199 7.07 -16.23 -2.01
CA THR A 199 7.72 -17.38 -1.38
C THR A 199 8.05 -17.15 0.09
N THR A 200 8.32 -15.89 0.50
CA THR A 200 8.78 -15.57 1.85
C THR A 200 7.70 -14.92 2.69
N HIS A 201 7.25 -13.72 2.31
CA HIS A 201 6.39 -12.89 3.15
C HIS A 201 4.95 -13.40 3.15
N TYR A 202 4.40 -13.60 1.95
CA TYR A 202 3.02 -14.07 1.79
C TYR A 202 2.84 -15.49 2.35
N ARG A 203 3.77 -16.42 2.03
CA ARG A 203 3.73 -17.79 2.53
C ARG A 203 3.72 -17.86 4.06
N ARG A 204 4.64 -17.17 4.74
CA ARG A 204 4.72 -17.15 6.22
C ARG A 204 3.44 -16.63 6.85
N TYR A 205 2.84 -15.59 6.26
CA TYR A 205 1.56 -15.07 6.69
C TYR A 205 0.44 -16.11 6.54
N ARG A 206 0.31 -16.76 5.38
CA ARG A 206 -0.70 -17.81 5.14
C ARG A 206 -0.55 -19.01 6.07
N GLU A 207 0.67 -19.42 6.36
CA GLU A 207 0.95 -20.48 7.34
C GLU A 207 0.47 -20.09 8.75
N ALA A 208 0.66 -18.83 9.13
CA ALA A 208 0.20 -18.30 10.42
C ALA A 208 -1.33 -18.23 10.50
N VAL A 209 -2.01 -17.81 9.42
CA VAL A 209 -3.47 -17.87 9.31
C VAL A 209 -3.96 -19.31 9.55
N GLY A 210 -3.37 -20.28 8.85
CA GLY A 210 -3.74 -21.68 9.02
C GLY A 210 -3.46 -22.21 10.43
N ALA A 211 -2.42 -21.72 11.12
CA ALA A 211 -2.15 -22.07 12.51
C ALA A 211 -3.22 -21.53 13.47
N VAL A 212 -3.68 -20.29 13.27
CA VAL A 212 -4.79 -19.71 14.04
C VAL A 212 -6.08 -20.49 13.77
N GLU A 213 -6.42 -20.74 12.50
CA GLU A 213 -7.63 -21.49 12.14
C GLU A 213 -7.66 -22.89 12.76
N ARG A 214 -6.55 -23.62 12.72
CA ARG A 214 -6.44 -24.92 13.43
C ARG A 214 -6.65 -24.78 14.93
N SER A 215 -6.09 -23.72 15.55
CA SER A 215 -6.31 -23.47 16.98
C SER A 215 -7.77 -23.16 17.29
N LEU A 216 -8.46 -22.39 16.45
CA LEU A 216 -9.89 -22.08 16.63
C LEU A 216 -10.75 -23.35 16.52
N VAL A 217 -10.43 -24.23 15.57
CA VAL A 217 -11.11 -25.53 15.44
C VAL A 217 -10.91 -26.39 16.69
N LEU A 218 -9.70 -26.43 17.27
CA LEU A 218 -9.44 -27.17 18.51
C LEU A 218 -10.21 -26.60 19.71
N LEU A 219 -10.36 -25.28 19.79
CA LEU A 219 -11.19 -24.62 20.82
C LEU A 219 -12.66 -25.01 20.67
N ARG A 220 -13.17 -24.98 19.44
CA ARG A 220 -14.56 -25.35 19.13
C ARG A 220 -14.87 -26.80 19.47
N SER A 221 -13.97 -27.71 19.15
CA SER A 221 -14.15 -29.14 19.42
C SER A 221 -14.18 -29.48 20.91
N GLY A 222 -14.00 -28.49 21.79
CA GLY A 222 -14.08 -28.68 23.23
C GLY A 222 -13.14 -29.79 23.66
N ALA A 223 -11.89 -29.77 23.15
CA ALA A 223 -10.84 -30.73 23.47
C ALA A 223 -10.38 -30.63 24.95
N SER A 224 -11.35 -30.49 25.86
CA SER A 224 -11.36 -31.10 27.16
C SER A 224 -11.19 -32.61 26.96
N ARG A 225 -9.94 -33.04 26.82
CA ARG A 225 -9.55 -34.38 27.26
C ARG A 225 -9.79 -34.43 28.76
N SER A 226 -11.04 -34.62 29.15
CA SER A 226 -11.42 -35.22 30.42
C SER A 226 -11.02 -36.69 30.36
N GLY A 227 -9.72 -36.95 30.27
CA GLY A 227 -9.13 -38.26 30.48
C GLY A 227 -9.19 -38.55 31.98
N GLY A 228 -10.39 -38.91 32.43
CA GLY A 228 -10.72 -39.17 33.83
C GLY A 228 -11.91 -40.11 33.94
N GLY A 229 -11.99 -41.15 33.09
CA GLY A 229 -12.55 -42.41 33.56
C GLY A 229 -11.46 -43.06 34.40
N GLU A 230 -11.65 -43.40 35.67
CA GLU A 230 -12.43 -44.58 36.06
C GLU A 230 -12.91 -44.55 37.53
N ALA A 231 -13.09 -43.39 38.18
CA ALA A 231 -13.29 -43.35 39.65
C ALA A 231 -14.47 -42.52 40.19
N GLU A 232 -15.54 -42.28 39.42
CA GLU A 232 -16.75 -41.61 39.92
C GLU A 232 -17.99 -42.48 39.69
N ALA A 233 -18.27 -43.39 40.63
CA ALA A 233 -19.51 -44.17 40.65
C ALA A 233 -20.34 -44.03 41.94
N GLU A 234 -19.94 -43.20 42.93
CA GLU A 234 -20.62 -43.22 44.25
C GLU A 234 -20.97 -41.84 44.88
N ALA A 235 -20.99 -40.73 44.13
CA ALA A 235 -21.27 -39.41 44.72
C ALA A 235 -22.44 -38.65 44.03
N GLU A 236 -23.60 -39.27 43.89
CA GLU A 236 -24.71 -38.75 43.07
C GLU A 236 -25.75 -37.87 43.81
N ALA A 237 -25.66 -37.66 45.12
CA ALA A 237 -26.78 -37.06 45.89
C ALA A 237 -26.66 -35.56 46.25
N ALA A 238 -25.51 -34.89 45.99
CA ALA A 238 -25.28 -33.50 46.43
C ALA A 238 -24.95 -32.50 45.29
N GLN A 239 -25.09 -32.90 44.02
CA GLN A 239 -24.55 -32.17 42.86
C GLN A 239 -25.46 -31.08 42.23
N GLY A 240 -26.64 -30.79 42.80
CA GLY A 240 -27.66 -29.95 42.15
C GLY A 240 -27.28 -28.49 41.88
N GLU A 241 -26.46 -27.86 42.72
CA GLU A 241 -26.06 -26.44 42.53
C GLU A 241 -24.73 -26.28 41.78
N ALA A 242 -23.75 -27.15 42.03
CA ALA A 242 -22.42 -27.06 41.40
C ALA A 242 -22.43 -27.33 39.89
N GLY A 243 -23.44 -28.04 39.37
CA GLY A 243 -23.63 -28.24 37.93
C GLY A 243 -24.01 -26.96 37.19
N LYS A 244 -24.83 -26.10 37.80
CA LYS A 244 -25.38 -24.91 37.15
C LYS A 244 -24.32 -23.85 36.84
N ASP A 245 -23.31 -23.71 37.69
CA ASP A 245 -22.22 -22.77 37.46
C ASP A 245 -21.23 -23.27 36.40
N LYS A 246 -21.02 -24.58 36.30
CA LYS A 246 -20.22 -25.19 35.22
C LYS A 246 -20.89 -24.99 33.86
N ASP A 247 -22.21 -25.17 33.78
CA ASP A 247 -22.97 -24.98 32.54
C ASP A 247 -22.93 -23.51 32.08
N LYS A 248 -23.11 -22.56 33.00
CA LYS A 248 -22.96 -21.11 32.69
C LYS A 248 -21.54 -20.76 32.23
N ALA A 249 -20.51 -21.30 32.87
CA ALA A 249 -19.13 -21.06 32.47
C ALA A 249 -18.85 -21.59 31.06
N ARG A 250 -19.40 -22.76 30.73
CA ARG A 250 -19.31 -23.35 29.39
C ARG A 250 -20.07 -22.51 28.34
N GLU A 251 -21.27 -22.05 28.66
CA GLU A 251 -22.07 -21.20 27.77
C GLU A 251 -21.37 -19.86 27.50
N MET A 252 -20.83 -19.22 28.54
CA MET A 252 -20.03 -17.99 28.40
C MET A 252 -18.81 -18.22 27.51
N GLN A 253 -18.08 -19.33 27.73
CA GLN A 253 -16.95 -19.71 26.89
C GLN A 253 -17.35 -19.94 25.42
N GLU A 254 -18.54 -20.48 25.16
CA GLU A 254 -19.03 -20.69 23.79
C GLU A 254 -19.37 -19.36 23.09
N LEU A 255 -20.04 -18.44 23.79
CA LEU A 255 -20.34 -17.09 23.27
C LEU A 255 -19.05 -16.35 22.91
N ASP A 256 -18.04 -16.47 23.76
CA ASP A 256 -16.71 -15.90 23.57
C ASP A 256 -16.00 -16.48 22.32
N CYS A 257 -16.06 -17.80 22.14
CA CYS A 257 -15.53 -18.46 20.94
C CYS A 257 -16.24 -17.98 19.67
N ARG A 258 -17.57 -17.84 19.71
CA ARG A 258 -18.35 -17.33 18.57
C ARG A 258 -17.97 -15.89 18.23
N GLN A 259 -17.76 -15.03 19.22
CA GLN A 259 -17.31 -13.66 18.93
C GLN A 259 -15.92 -13.66 18.30
N LEU A 260 -14.99 -14.47 18.82
CA LEU A 260 -13.65 -14.58 18.26
C LEU A 260 -13.69 -15.05 16.79
N GLU A 261 -14.47 -16.07 16.49
CA GLU A 261 -14.66 -16.57 15.13
C GLU A 261 -15.29 -15.52 14.21
N TRP A 262 -16.30 -14.80 14.71
CA TRP A 262 -16.91 -13.69 13.97
C TRP A 262 -15.88 -12.60 13.68
N TRP A 263 -15.11 -12.14 14.67
CA TRP A 263 -14.08 -11.14 14.45
C TRP A 263 -13.01 -11.64 13.47
N TRP A 264 -12.55 -12.89 13.64
CA TRP A 264 -11.54 -13.49 12.79
C TRP A 264 -11.99 -13.56 11.33
N GLY A 265 -13.18 -14.10 11.07
CA GLY A 265 -13.72 -14.24 9.71
C GLY A 265 -14.22 -12.93 9.13
N ALA A 266 -15.08 -12.23 9.85
CA ALA A 266 -15.79 -11.06 9.35
C ALA A 266 -14.94 -9.79 9.38
N VAL A 267 -14.00 -9.63 10.31
CA VAL A 267 -13.18 -8.41 10.39
C VAL A 267 -11.79 -8.66 9.81
N PHE A 268 -11.01 -9.54 10.45
CA PHE A 268 -9.60 -9.74 10.11
C PHE A 268 -9.43 -10.33 8.70
N LEU A 269 -9.96 -11.54 8.46
CA LEU A 269 -9.81 -12.22 7.16
C LEU A 269 -10.47 -11.44 6.02
N ARG A 270 -11.63 -10.81 6.25
CA ARG A 270 -12.28 -9.97 5.23
C ARG A 270 -11.37 -8.82 4.78
N GLU A 271 -10.69 -8.17 5.72
CA GLU A 271 -9.75 -7.10 5.38
C GLU A 271 -8.52 -7.66 4.67
N MET A 272 -7.96 -8.79 5.13
CA MET A 272 -6.85 -9.46 4.44
C MET A 272 -7.20 -9.84 2.99
N MET A 273 -8.41 -10.37 2.76
CA MET A 273 -8.90 -10.78 1.45
C MET A 273 -8.91 -9.64 0.44
N ARG A 274 -9.18 -8.39 0.88
CA ARG A 274 -9.09 -7.21 0.00
C ARG A 274 -7.68 -7.05 -0.56
N TRP A 275 -6.66 -7.36 0.23
CA TRP A 275 -5.27 -7.22 -0.19
C TRP A 275 -4.80 -8.44 -0.97
N GLU A 276 -5.20 -9.65 -0.54
CA GLU A 276 -4.90 -10.90 -1.26
C GLU A 276 -5.46 -10.90 -2.68
N SER A 277 -6.65 -10.35 -2.88
CA SER A 277 -7.28 -10.23 -4.21
C SER A 277 -6.45 -9.42 -5.22
N ARG A 278 -5.49 -8.61 -4.75
CA ARG A 278 -4.60 -7.79 -5.59
C ARG A 278 -3.38 -8.55 -6.05
N ILE A 279 -2.97 -9.61 -5.35
CA ILE A 279 -1.75 -10.36 -5.65
C ILE A 279 -1.72 -10.87 -7.11
N PRO A 280 -2.81 -11.43 -7.67
CA PRO A 280 -2.81 -11.84 -9.08
C PRO A 280 -2.60 -10.69 -10.07
N LEU A 281 -2.99 -9.46 -9.69
CA LEU A 281 -2.87 -8.25 -10.50
C LEU A 281 -1.44 -7.69 -10.52
N LEU A 282 -0.56 -8.19 -9.64
CA LEU A 282 0.85 -7.81 -9.58
C LEU A 282 1.69 -8.55 -10.63
N ARG A 283 1.13 -9.41 -11.47
CA ARG A 283 1.87 -10.04 -12.56
C ARG A 283 2.24 -9.00 -13.62
N MET A 284 3.51 -8.97 -14.01
CA MET A 284 4.00 -8.01 -15.00
C MET A 284 3.30 -8.25 -16.36
N PRO A 285 2.63 -7.23 -16.94
CA PRO A 285 2.04 -7.34 -18.27
C PRO A 285 3.14 -7.45 -19.34
N GLY A 286 2.78 -7.97 -20.51
CA GLY A 286 3.66 -7.94 -21.67
C GLY A 286 3.99 -6.51 -22.12
N PHE A 287 5.14 -6.34 -22.76
CA PHE A 287 5.63 -5.03 -23.25
C PHE A 287 4.56 -4.27 -24.06
N GLU A 288 3.90 -4.93 -25.02
CA GLU A 288 2.90 -4.29 -25.88
C GLU A 288 1.69 -3.77 -25.09
N VAL A 289 1.31 -4.47 -24.03
CA VAL A 289 0.22 -4.03 -23.14
C VAL A 289 0.63 -2.76 -22.41
N VAL A 290 1.87 -2.70 -21.89
CA VAL A 290 2.38 -1.52 -21.19
C VAL A 290 2.52 -0.32 -22.14
N VAL A 291 3.03 -0.53 -23.36
CA VAL A 291 3.15 0.53 -24.38
C VAL A 291 1.77 1.03 -24.79
N GLY A 292 0.80 0.12 -25.04
CA GLY A 292 -0.57 0.48 -25.36
C GLY A 292 -1.26 1.28 -24.25
N GLU A 293 -0.99 0.95 -22.98
CA GLU A 293 -1.47 1.73 -21.82
C GLU A 293 -0.90 3.16 -21.81
N VAL A 294 0.39 3.33 -22.10
CA VAL A 294 1.05 4.64 -22.18
C VAL A 294 0.48 5.45 -23.35
N TYR A 295 0.37 4.84 -24.52
CA TYR A 295 -0.21 5.48 -25.71
C TYR A 295 -1.63 6.01 -25.42
N GLU A 296 -2.47 5.18 -24.81
CA GLU A 296 -3.83 5.57 -24.42
C GLU A 296 -3.87 6.67 -23.34
N ALA A 297 -2.88 6.74 -22.45
CA ALA A 297 -2.75 7.82 -21.49
C ALA A 297 -2.33 9.13 -22.16
N VAL A 298 -1.35 9.08 -23.08
CA VAL A 298 -0.89 10.20 -23.91
C VAL A 298 -2.04 10.76 -24.73
N ARG A 299 -2.76 9.92 -25.48
CA ARG A 299 -3.89 10.33 -26.33
C ARG A 299 -4.98 11.09 -25.57
N ARG A 300 -5.21 10.76 -24.29
CA ARG A 300 -6.19 11.46 -23.46
C ARG A 300 -5.66 12.79 -22.90
N ALA A 301 -4.42 12.81 -22.44
CA ALA A 301 -3.85 13.92 -21.69
C ALA A 301 -3.23 15.01 -22.58
N VAL A 302 -2.73 14.64 -23.77
CA VAL A 302 -1.97 15.52 -24.65
C VAL A 302 -2.87 16.12 -25.74
N GLU A 303 -2.59 17.36 -26.11
CA GLU A 303 -3.30 18.06 -27.18
C GLU A 303 -3.23 17.29 -28.50
N GLU A 304 -4.39 17.18 -29.17
CA GLU A 304 -4.45 16.77 -30.57
C GLU A 304 -4.12 18.03 -31.37
N GLY A 305 -2.92 18.09 -31.96
CA GLY A 305 -2.46 19.24 -32.72
C GLY A 305 -3.51 19.61 -33.77
N GLY A 306 -4.18 20.74 -33.56
CA GLY A 306 -5.22 21.21 -34.44
C GLY A 306 -4.60 21.80 -35.70
N GLY A 307 -4.67 21.07 -36.80
CA GLY A 307 -4.45 21.61 -38.16
C GLY A 307 -2.98 21.73 -38.58
N GLY A 308 -2.55 20.82 -39.45
CA GLY A 308 -1.22 20.80 -40.07
C GLY A 308 -0.60 19.42 -39.91
N GLU A 309 -0.36 18.73 -41.02
CA GLU A 309 0.01 17.31 -41.13
C GLU A 309 1.42 16.96 -40.60
N GLU A 310 1.85 17.51 -39.46
CA GLU A 310 3.02 17.01 -38.74
C GLU A 310 2.57 15.95 -37.73
N GLY A 311 2.55 14.69 -38.20
CA GLY A 311 2.35 13.52 -37.36
C GLY A 311 3.34 13.51 -36.20
N VAL A 312 2.89 13.14 -35.00
CA VAL A 312 3.79 12.89 -33.87
C VAL A 312 4.72 11.75 -34.29
N VAL A 313 5.97 12.10 -34.60
CA VAL A 313 6.98 11.13 -34.97
C VAL A 313 7.37 10.37 -33.70
N TRP A 314 6.82 9.17 -33.55
CA TRP A 314 7.36 8.18 -32.62
C TRP A 314 8.65 7.66 -33.26
N GLU A 315 9.77 8.39 -33.11
CA GLU A 315 11.06 7.95 -33.64
C GLU A 315 11.42 6.58 -33.04
N GLY A 316 11.40 5.53 -33.87
CA GLY A 316 11.96 4.22 -33.55
C GLY A 316 10.99 3.04 -33.43
N TYR A 317 9.69 3.18 -33.69
CA TYR A 317 8.77 2.03 -33.72
C TYR A 317 7.86 2.03 -34.95
N ASP A 318 8.09 1.05 -35.81
CA ASP A 318 7.12 0.64 -36.82
C ASP A 318 6.01 -0.13 -36.07
N LEU A 319 4.88 0.54 -35.81
CA LEU A 319 3.74 -0.07 -35.11
C LEU A 319 2.94 -1.05 -36.00
N ASP A 320 3.45 -1.36 -37.20
CA ASP A 320 2.89 -2.32 -38.15
C ASP A 320 3.18 -3.79 -37.77
N CYS A 321 3.14 -4.09 -36.47
CA CYS A 321 3.07 -5.48 -36.00
C CYS A 321 1.62 -5.95 -36.16
N GLY A 322 1.39 -6.66 -37.26
CA GLY A 322 0.12 -7.15 -37.77
C GLY A 322 -0.91 -7.61 -36.75
N ARG A 323 -2.15 -7.20 -37.03
CA ARG A 323 -3.37 -7.64 -36.37
C ARG A 323 -3.79 -9.03 -36.83
#